data_AF-S7VU38-F1
#
_entry.id   AF-S7VU38-F1
#
_cell.length_a   1.000
_cell.length_b   1.000
_cell.length_c   1.000
_cell.angle_alpha   90.00
_cell.angle_beta   90.00
_cell.angle_gamma   90.00
#
_symmetry.space_group_name_H-M   'P 1'
#
loop_
_entity.id
_entity.type
_entity.pdbx_description
1 polymer ?
#
loop_
_entity_poly.entity_id
_entity_poly.type
_entity_poly.pdbx_seq_one_letter_code
_entity_poly.pdbx_strand_id
1 'polypeptide(L)'
;MLNTGFSLAGKGDFYQIKIYHLSTSQQENVVDEYLEQAYLPALHRAGIKHVGVFKPVTPSEGSKPDEKLIYVLIPFSSQKEIAKIDSKLAKDQQYQSAGSKYLDAPYTNPPYDRIETILLNAFVKHPKYGVPDLDGPKKDRIYELRSYEGHTEKISANKIKQFNDGDEVGLF
;
A
#
# COMPACT_ATOMS: atom_id res chain seq x y z
N MET A 1 -28.43 -17.25 -8.75
CA MET A 1 -27.82 -16.49 -7.64
C MET A 1 -26.41 -17.01 -7.46
N LEU A 2 -25.39 -16.23 -7.86
CA LEU A 2 -23.99 -16.60 -7.65
C LEU A 2 -23.72 -16.54 -6.15
N ASN A 3 -23.64 -17.72 -5.54
CA ASN A 3 -23.21 -17.85 -4.16
C ASN A 3 -21.69 -17.69 -4.15
N THR A 4 -21.23 -16.44 -4.22
CA THR A 4 -19.84 -16.09 -3.93
C THR A 4 -19.65 -16.30 -2.43
N GLY A 5 -19.47 -17.56 -2.04
CA GLY A 5 -19.15 -17.91 -0.67
C GLY A 5 -17.86 -17.19 -0.30
N PHE A 6 -17.98 -16.12 0.47
CA PHE A 6 -16.92 -15.66 1.33
C PHE A 6 -16.61 -16.83 2.27
N SER A 7 -15.66 -17.67 1.87
CA SER A 7 -15.14 -18.71 2.73
C SER A 7 -14.50 -18.00 3.92
N LEU A 8 -15.15 -18.09 5.08
CA LEU A 8 -14.66 -17.67 6.39
C LEU A 8 -13.57 -18.63 6.91
N ALA A 9 -12.67 -19.09 6.04
CA ALA A 9 -11.58 -19.97 6.38
C ALA A 9 -10.26 -19.18 6.39
N GLY A 10 -9.88 -18.72 7.59
CA GLY A 10 -8.68 -17.93 7.88
C GLY A 10 -8.93 -16.43 7.77
N LYS A 11 -8.72 -15.68 8.86
CA LYS A 11 -8.75 -14.20 8.84
C LYS A 11 -7.58 -13.71 7.98
N GLY A 12 -7.77 -13.67 6.67
CA GLY A 12 -6.83 -13.09 5.73
C GLY A 12 -6.54 -11.64 6.10
N ASP A 13 -5.31 -11.21 5.92
CA ASP A 13 -4.96 -9.82 6.05
C ASP A 13 -5.66 -9.01 4.95
N PHE A 14 -5.88 -7.74 5.26
CA PHE A 14 -6.35 -6.75 4.30
C PHE A 14 -5.19 -5.83 3.99
N TYR A 15 -5.12 -5.35 2.76
CA TYR A 15 -4.04 -4.46 2.34
C TYR A 15 -4.62 -3.15 1.85
N GLN A 16 -3.91 -2.08 2.15
CA GLN A 16 -4.08 -0.81 1.48
C GLN A 16 -2.79 -0.50 0.71
N ILE A 17 -2.92 -0.17 -0.57
CA ILE A 17 -1.86 0.48 -1.33
C ILE A 17 -2.25 1.94 -1.48
N LYS A 18 -1.45 2.85 -0.93
CA LYS A 18 -1.55 4.28 -1.23
C LYS A 18 -0.51 4.63 -2.29
N ILE A 19 -0.94 5.31 -3.35
CA ILE A 19 -0.05 5.77 -4.42
C ILE A 19 -0.09 7.30 -4.41
N TYR A 20 1.05 7.92 -4.15
CA TYR A 20 1.22 9.36 -4.24
C TYR A 20 1.70 9.71 -5.65
N HIS A 21 0.94 10.54 -6.35
CA HIS A 21 1.29 11.09 -7.66
C HIS A 21 1.84 12.50 -7.46
N LEU A 22 3.05 12.73 -7.97
CA LEU A 22 3.80 13.95 -7.75
C LEU A 22 4.38 14.44 -9.09
N SER A 23 4.46 15.75 -9.27
CA SER A 23 5.01 16.39 -10.46
C SER A 23 6.38 17.02 -10.22
N THR A 24 6.85 17.10 -8.97
CA THR A 24 8.10 17.79 -8.64
C THR A 24 8.95 17.04 -7.61
N SER A 25 10.27 17.24 -7.66
CA SER A 25 11.19 16.72 -6.64
C SER A 25 10.96 17.37 -5.27
N GLN A 26 10.43 18.59 -5.22
CA GLN A 26 10.08 19.22 -3.94
C GLN A 26 8.92 18.51 -3.26
N GLN A 27 7.86 18.17 -4.00
CA GLN A 27 6.75 17.35 -3.51
C GLN A 27 7.27 15.98 -3.03
N GLU A 28 8.12 15.33 -3.81
CA GLU A 28 8.75 14.06 -3.44
C GLU A 28 9.49 14.14 -2.10
N ASN A 29 10.35 15.14 -1.92
CA ASN A 29 11.06 15.34 -0.65
C ASN A 29 10.13 15.60 0.54
N VAL A 30 9.05 16.38 0.34
CA VAL A 30 8.07 16.66 1.40
C VAL A 30 7.31 15.41 1.79
N VAL A 31 6.92 14.58 0.81
CA VAL A 31 6.23 13.32 1.07
C VAL A 31 7.17 12.30 1.73
N ASP A 32 8.42 12.19 1.29
CA ASP A 32 9.42 11.31 1.92
C ASP A 32 9.62 11.67 3.40
N GLU A 33 9.86 12.94 3.70
CA GLU A 33 10.05 13.45 5.06
C GLU A 33 8.80 13.18 5.92
N TYR A 34 7.61 13.43 5.37
CA TYR A 34 6.36 13.15 6.06
C TYR A 34 6.16 11.64 6.34
N LEU A 35 6.45 10.78 5.36
CA LEU A 35 6.31 9.34 5.51
C LEU A 35 7.27 8.82 6.58
N GLU A 36 8.54 9.22 6.52
CA GLU A 36 9.59 8.78 7.44
C GLU A 36 9.36 9.30 8.86
N GLN A 37 9.10 10.60 9.02
CA GLN A 37 9.13 11.26 10.33
C GLN A 37 7.78 11.25 11.05
N ALA A 38 6.67 11.23 10.30
CA ALA A 38 5.32 11.34 10.88
C ALA A 38 4.48 10.09 10.66
N TYR A 39 4.26 9.69 9.40
CA TYR A 39 3.26 8.69 9.06
C TYR A 39 3.65 7.28 9.51
N LEU A 40 4.84 6.80 9.14
CA LEU A 40 5.30 5.45 9.52
C LEU A 40 5.39 5.27 11.05
N PRO A 41 6.00 6.20 11.83
CA PRO A 41 5.99 6.10 13.28
C PRO A 41 4.58 6.07 13.88
N ALA A 42 3.65 6.84 13.32
CA ALA A 42 2.28 6.88 13.80
C ALA A 42 1.50 5.59 13.47
N LEU A 43 1.72 4.98 12.29
CA LEU A 43 1.17 3.66 11.97
C LEU A 43 1.70 2.59 12.93
N HIS A 44 3.00 2.64 13.27
CA HIS A 44 3.61 1.73 14.25
C HIS A 44 2.97 1.90 15.64
N ARG A 45 2.80 3.14 16.12
CA ARG A 45 2.08 3.43 17.39
C ARG A 45 0.62 2.97 17.34
N ALA A 46 -0.02 3.02 16.16
CA ALA A 46 -1.39 2.54 15.96
C ALA A 46 -1.53 1.00 15.91
N GLY A 47 -0.41 0.27 15.94
CA GLY A 47 -0.33 -1.19 16.01
C GLY A 47 0.11 -1.90 14.72
N ILE A 48 0.40 -1.16 13.65
CA ILE A 48 0.79 -1.73 12.35
C ILE A 48 2.30 -1.87 12.32
N LYS A 49 2.82 -3.10 12.41
CA LYS A 49 4.27 -3.34 12.61
C LYS A 49 5.11 -3.20 11.36
N HIS A 50 4.56 -3.57 10.21
CA HIS A 50 5.28 -3.61 8.95
C HIS A 50 4.53 -2.77 7.94
N VAL A 51 5.24 -1.81 7.35
CA VAL A 51 4.73 -0.95 6.28
C VAL A 51 5.84 -0.84 5.24
N GLY A 52 5.51 -1.05 3.98
CA GLY A 52 6.45 -0.91 2.87
C GLY A 52 6.28 0.46 2.20
N VAL A 53 7.39 1.15 1.92
CA VAL A 53 7.40 2.36 1.08
C VAL A 53 8.35 2.10 -0.09
N PHE A 54 7.85 2.28 -1.31
CA PHE A 54 8.55 1.93 -2.54
C PHE A 54 8.46 3.06 -3.56
N LYS A 55 9.52 3.21 -4.35
CA LYS A 55 9.56 4.08 -5.51
C LYS A 55 9.91 3.26 -6.75
N PRO A 56 9.34 3.56 -7.93
CA PRO A 56 9.70 2.87 -9.16
C PRO A 56 11.20 3.04 -9.48
N VAL A 57 11.87 1.97 -9.88
CA VAL A 57 13.28 2.00 -10.34
C VAL A 57 13.38 2.70 -11.70
N THR A 58 12.37 2.52 -12.54
CA THR A 58 12.17 3.19 -13.82
C THR A 58 10.77 3.81 -13.82
N PRO A 59 10.50 4.83 -14.65
CA PRO A 59 9.14 5.34 -14.82
C PRO A 59 8.15 4.20 -15.03
N SER A 60 7.06 4.18 -14.27
CA SER A 60 6.06 3.11 -14.38
C SER A 60 5.35 3.21 -15.73
N GLU A 61 5.01 2.07 -16.32
CA GLU A 61 4.30 2.03 -17.62
C GLU A 61 2.99 2.85 -17.54
N GLY A 62 2.77 3.72 -18.52
CA GLY A 62 1.61 4.62 -18.55
C GLY A 62 1.71 5.88 -17.68
N SER A 63 2.80 6.07 -16.92
CA SER A 63 3.06 7.30 -16.17
C SER A 63 3.46 8.43 -17.11
N LYS A 64 3.18 9.68 -16.73
CA LYS A 64 3.68 10.83 -17.49
C LYS A 64 5.22 10.88 -17.41
N PRO A 65 5.92 11.45 -18.41
CA PRO A 65 7.39 11.50 -18.45
C PRO A 65 8.06 12.06 -17.18
N ASP A 66 7.39 12.97 -16.48
CA ASP A 66 7.89 13.63 -15.27
C ASP A 66 7.12 13.24 -13.99
N GLU A 67 6.21 12.28 -14.08
CA GLU A 67 5.44 11.82 -12.93
C GLU A 67 6.31 10.96 -12.01
N LYS A 68 6.28 11.32 -10.73
CA LYS A 68 6.96 10.62 -9.65
C LYS A 68 5.90 9.92 -8.81
N LEU A 69 6.16 8.66 -8.48
CA LEU A 69 5.25 7.82 -7.71
C LEU A 69 5.91 7.34 -6.41
N ILE A 70 5.16 7.40 -5.32
CA ILE A 70 5.51 6.73 -4.06
C ILE A 70 4.39 5.78 -3.68
N TYR A 71 4.72 4.50 -3.56
CA TYR A 71 3.81 3.43 -3.17
C TYR A 71 3.98 3.13 -1.68
N VAL A 72 2.88 3.07 -0.94
CA VAL A 72 2.86 2.68 0.46
C VAL A 72 1.94 1.47 0.65
N LEU A 73 2.52 0.33 1.01
CA LEU A 73 1.79 -0.91 1.30
C LEU A 73 1.58 -1.05 2.80
N ILE A 74 0.32 -1.06 3.22
CA ILE A 74 -0.09 -1.14 4.63
C ILE A 74 -0.93 -2.40 4.83
N PRO A 75 -0.43 -3.41 5.56
CA PRO A 75 -1.21 -4.58 5.96
C PRO A 75 -2.05 -4.28 7.21
N PHE A 76 -3.24 -4.87 7.25
CA PHE A 76 -4.21 -4.76 8.34
C PHE A 76 -4.73 -6.13 8.71
N SER A 77 -5.00 -6.34 10.00
CA SER A 77 -5.56 -7.61 10.49
C SER A 77 -7.09 -7.69 10.32
N SER A 78 -7.75 -6.55 10.06
CA SER A 78 -9.20 -6.48 9.82
C SER A 78 -9.64 -5.22 9.07
N GLN A 79 -10.78 -5.29 8.37
CA GLN A 79 -11.42 -4.12 7.74
C GLN A 79 -11.74 -2.99 8.74
N LYS A 80 -12.01 -3.35 10.01
CA LYS A 80 -12.28 -2.37 11.07
C LYS A 80 -11.04 -1.53 11.38
N GLU A 81 -9.84 -2.06 11.19
CA GLU A 81 -8.61 -1.28 11.35
C GLU A 81 -8.44 -0.28 10.21
N ILE A 82 -8.72 -0.68 8.97
CA ILE A 82 -8.74 0.22 7.80
C ILE A 82 -9.68 1.40 8.06
N ALA A 83 -10.93 1.14 8.46
CA ALA A 83 -11.91 2.19 8.70
C ALA A 83 -11.56 3.13 9.87
N LYS A 84 -10.63 2.74 10.75
CA LYS A 84 -10.29 3.50 11.97
C LYS A 84 -8.93 4.16 11.91
N ILE A 85 -8.03 3.77 11.00
CA ILE A 85 -6.64 4.20 11.03
C ILE A 85 -6.51 5.72 10.96
N ASP A 86 -7.21 6.36 10.03
CA ASP A 86 -7.17 7.82 9.86
C ASP A 86 -7.65 8.54 11.13
N SER A 87 -8.73 8.05 11.77
CA SER A 87 -9.23 8.62 13.02
C SER A 87 -8.27 8.46 14.21
N LYS A 88 -7.46 7.38 14.21
CA LYS A 88 -6.42 7.17 15.22
C LYS A 88 -5.27 8.15 14.98
N LEU A 89 -4.81 8.27 13.74
CA LEU A 89 -3.73 9.20 13.36
C LEU A 89 -4.13 10.65 13.62
N ALA A 90 -5.38 11.04 13.31
CA ALA A 90 -5.90 12.39 13.60
C ALA A 90 -5.82 12.78 15.09
N LYS A 91 -5.86 11.79 16.00
CA LYS A 91 -5.76 12.02 17.46
C LYS A 91 -4.34 11.90 18.01
N ASP A 92 -3.39 11.48 17.19
CA ASP A 92 -2.00 11.34 17.58
C ASP A 92 -1.29 12.71 17.46
N GLN A 93 -1.03 13.34 18.61
CA GLN A 93 -0.38 14.65 18.65
C GLN A 93 1.04 14.63 18.07
N GLN A 94 1.79 13.53 18.23
CA GLN A 94 3.13 13.42 17.67
C GLN A 94 3.08 13.36 16.14
N TYR A 95 2.08 12.66 15.59
CA TYR A 95 1.83 12.64 14.15
C TYR A 95 1.49 14.03 13.61
N GLN A 96 0.60 14.77 14.29
CA GLN A 96 0.23 16.13 13.87
C GLN A 96 1.45 17.06 13.89
N SER A 97 2.23 17.06 14.97
CA SER A 97 3.42 17.92 15.08
C SER A 97 4.51 17.55 14.07
N ALA A 98 4.88 16.28 13.99
CA ALA A 98 5.92 15.81 13.07
C ALA A 98 5.52 15.94 11.59
N GLY A 99 4.23 15.86 11.29
CA GLY A 99 3.68 15.92 9.93
C GLY A 99 3.24 17.31 9.47
N SER A 100 3.31 18.33 10.32
CA SER A 100 2.77 19.69 10.08
C SER A 100 3.14 20.28 8.71
N LYS A 101 4.40 20.16 8.28
CA LYS A 101 4.86 20.62 6.95
C LYS A 101 4.05 20.05 5.78
N TYR A 102 3.59 18.81 5.90
CA TYR A 102 2.77 18.12 4.91
C TYR A 102 1.27 18.33 5.18
N LEU A 103 0.83 18.21 6.43
CA LEU A 103 -0.59 18.26 6.83
C LEU A 103 -1.19 19.67 6.69
N ASP A 104 -0.39 20.70 6.99
CA ASP A 104 -0.79 22.10 6.99
C ASP A 104 -0.30 22.85 5.74
N ALA A 105 0.15 22.11 4.71
CA ALA A 105 0.67 22.68 3.49
C ALA A 105 -0.37 23.60 2.81
N PRO A 106 0.01 24.80 2.36
CA PRO A 106 -0.94 25.73 1.73
C PRO A 106 -1.35 25.21 0.35
N TYR A 107 -2.57 25.55 -0.09
CA TYR A 107 -3.09 25.14 -1.39
C TYR A 107 -2.22 25.58 -2.58
N THR A 108 -1.41 26.63 -2.41
CA THR A 108 -0.46 27.15 -3.41
C THR A 108 0.83 26.34 -3.50
N ASN A 109 1.10 25.47 -2.53
CA ASN A 109 2.25 24.57 -2.51
C ASN A 109 1.82 23.18 -2.01
N PRO A 110 0.96 22.48 -2.78
CA PRO A 110 0.42 21.20 -2.36
C PRO A 110 1.53 20.13 -2.33
N PRO A 111 1.55 19.25 -1.32
CA PRO A 111 2.62 18.27 -1.15
C PRO A 111 2.55 17.11 -2.16
N TYR A 112 1.43 16.95 -2.86
CA TYR A 112 1.20 15.96 -3.91
C TYR A 112 0.09 16.43 -4.85
N ASP A 113 -0.04 15.79 -6.01
CA ASP A 113 -1.08 16.12 -6.99
C ASP A 113 -2.33 15.25 -6.80
N ARG A 114 -2.13 13.94 -6.58
CA ARG A 114 -3.20 12.99 -6.28
C ARG A 114 -2.72 11.89 -5.34
N ILE A 115 -3.62 11.40 -4.48
CA ILE A 115 -3.45 10.12 -3.79
C ILE A 115 -4.49 9.14 -4.31
N GLU A 116 -4.03 7.97 -4.73
CA GLU A 116 -4.89 6.82 -5.00
C GLU A 116 -4.83 5.86 -3.81
N THR A 117 -5.96 5.25 -3.47
CA THR A 117 -6.05 4.26 -2.40
C THR A 117 -6.74 3.01 -2.93
N ILE A 118 -6.01 1.91 -2.95
CA ILE A 118 -6.48 0.60 -3.41
C ILE A 118 -6.61 -0.31 -2.20
N LEU A 119 -7.79 -0.89 -1.99
CA LEU A 119 -8.04 -1.85 -0.93
C LEU A 119 -8.08 -3.27 -1.50
N LEU A 120 -7.31 -4.17 -0.91
CA LEU A 120 -7.13 -5.54 -1.38
C LEU A 120 -7.38 -6.53 -0.25
N ASN A 121 -7.79 -7.75 -0.62
CA ASN A 121 -7.90 -8.89 0.29
C ASN A 121 -6.75 -9.87 0.02
N ALA A 122 -6.26 -10.53 1.06
CA ALA A 122 -5.32 -11.64 0.91
C ALA A 122 -5.91 -12.79 0.10
N PHE A 123 -5.04 -13.50 -0.63
CA PHE A 123 -5.39 -14.77 -1.25
C PHE A 123 -5.68 -15.83 -0.17
N VAL A 124 -6.59 -16.75 -0.46
CA VAL A 124 -6.96 -17.83 0.48
C VAL A 124 -5.76 -18.70 0.83
N LYS A 125 -4.88 -18.99 -0.16
CA LYS A 125 -3.65 -19.77 0.06
C LYS A 125 -2.43 -18.94 0.51
N HIS A 126 -2.54 -17.61 0.55
CA HIS A 126 -1.53 -16.72 1.12
C HIS A 126 -2.21 -15.67 2.02
N PRO A 127 -2.78 -16.13 3.15
CA PRO A 127 -3.69 -15.30 3.95
C PRO A 127 -2.98 -14.21 4.75
N LYS A 128 -1.65 -14.27 4.90
CA LYS A 128 -0.87 -13.32 5.70
C LYS A 128 0.15 -12.61 4.85
N TYR A 129 0.50 -11.37 5.20
CA TYR A 129 1.61 -10.71 4.52
C TYR A 129 2.94 -11.42 4.84
N GLY A 130 3.79 -11.54 3.84
CA GLY A 130 5.17 -11.99 4.00
C GLY A 130 6.09 -10.80 4.26
N VAL A 131 7.06 -10.97 5.17
CA VAL A 131 8.20 -10.07 5.29
C VAL A 131 9.40 -10.80 4.67
N PRO A 132 10.00 -10.29 3.58
CA PRO A 132 11.14 -10.95 2.94
C PRO A 132 12.31 -11.11 3.92
N ASP A 133 12.76 -12.35 4.08
CA ASP A 133 13.97 -12.69 4.85
C ASP A 133 15.18 -12.64 3.91
N LEU A 134 15.73 -11.44 3.74
CA LEU A 134 16.84 -11.16 2.83
C LEU A 134 18.00 -10.53 3.62
N ASP A 135 19.21 -11.02 3.41
CA ASP A 135 20.43 -10.55 4.10
C ASP A 135 21.02 -9.26 3.49
N GLY A 136 20.60 -8.89 2.28
CA GLY A 136 21.13 -7.72 1.56
C GLY A 136 20.63 -6.37 2.11
N PRO A 137 21.36 -5.25 1.88
CA PRO A 137 20.94 -3.92 2.28
C PRO A 137 19.57 -3.55 1.71
N LYS A 138 18.70 -2.89 2.50
CA LYS A 138 17.34 -2.53 2.05
C LYS A 138 17.31 -1.70 0.76
N LYS A 139 18.30 -0.82 0.57
CA LYS A 139 18.43 0.05 -0.61
C LYS A 139 18.63 -0.71 -1.93
N ASP A 140 19.14 -1.95 -1.85
CA ASP A 140 19.46 -2.76 -3.03
C ASP A 140 18.35 -3.80 -3.31
N ARG A 141 17.28 -3.83 -2.50
CA ARG A 141 16.16 -4.76 -2.66
C ARG A 141 15.18 -4.19 -3.69
N ILE A 142 14.99 -4.93 -4.77
CA ILE A 142 14.00 -4.63 -5.80
C ILE A 142 12.79 -5.54 -5.62
N TYR A 143 11.60 -4.97 -5.74
CA TYR A 143 10.32 -5.67 -5.66
C TYR A 143 9.51 -5.41 -6.93
N GLU A 144 8.71 -6.40 -7.32
CA GLU A 144 7.81 -6.29 -8.47
C GLU A 144 6.36 -6.21 -7.96
N LEU A 145 5.64 -5.14 -8.34
CA LEU A 145 4.19 -5.07 -8.17
C LEU A 145 3.53 -5.60 -9.44
N ARG A 146 2.83 -6.73 -9.33
CA ARG A 146 2.11 -7.34 -10.45
C ARG A 146 0.62 -7.06 -10.35
N SER A 147 0.07 -6.42 -11.39
CA SER A 147 -1.37 -6.21 -11.55
C SER A 147 -1.89 -7.13 -12.66
N TYR A 148 -2.97 -7.86 -12.37
CA TYR A 148 -3.65 -8.71 -13.34
C TYR A 148 -5.08 -8.22 -13.51
N GLU A 149 -5.41 -7.76 -14.71
CA GLU A 149 -6.75 -7.33 -15.08
C GLU A 149 -7.42 -8.37 -15.96
N GLY A 150 -8.69 -8.65 -15.70
CA GLY A 150 -9.50 -9.56 -16.50
C GLY A 150 -10.62 -8.81 -17.20
N HIS A 151 -10.90 -9.19 -18.45
CA HIS A 151 -11.96 -8.59 -19.28
C HIS A 151 -13.37 -8.75 -18.70
N THR A 152 -13.57 -9.70 -17.79
CA THR A 152 -14.82 -9.91 -17.03
C THR A 152 -14.48 -10.47 -15.66
N GLU A 153 -15.38 -10.30 -14.69
CA GLU A 153 -15.24 -10.83 -13.33
C GLU A 153 -15.09 -12.35 -13.32
N LYS A 154 -15.74 -13.05 -14.27
CA LYS A 154 -15.59 -14.51 -14.42
C LYS A 154 -14.17 -14.89 -14.85
N ILE A 155 -13.56 -14.13 -15.76
CA ILE A 155 -12.18 -14.36 -16.21
C ILE A 155 -11.22 -14.06 -15.05
N SER A 156 -11.40 -12.96 -14.34
CA SER A 156 -10.62 -12.61 -13.14
C SER A 156 -10.72 -13.70 -12.07
N ALA A 157 -11.93 -14.19 -11.78
CA ALA A 157 -12.14 -15.27 -10.83
C ALA A 157 -11.43 -16.57 -11.24
N ASN A 158 -11.45 -16.91 -12.54
CA ASN A 158 -10.70 -18.07 -13.04
C ASN A 158 -9.19 -17.90 -12.86
N LYS A 159 -8.64 -16.70 -13.08
CA LYS A 159 -7.21 -16.45 -12.87
C LYS A 159 -6.84 -16.51 -11.38
N ILE A 160 -7.66 -15.94 -10.50
CA ILE A 160 -7.50 -16.07 -9.03
C ILE A 160 -7.56 -17.55 -8.61
N LYS A 161 -8.48 -18.33 -9.21
CA LYS A 161 -8.55 -19.77 -8.98
C LYS A 161 -7.28 -20.49 -9.43
N GLN A 162 -6.69 -20.11 -10.57
CA GLN A 162 -5.41 -20.68 -11.02
C GLN A 162 -4.28 -20.40 -10.03
N PHE A 163 -4.17 -19.17 -9.51
CA PHE A 163 -3.15 -18.86 -8.49
C PHE A 163 -3.33 -19.72 -7.23
N ASN A 164 -4.56 -19.85 -6.73
CA ASN A 164 -4.83 -20.66 -5.56
C ASN A 164 -4.62 -22.16 -5.85
N ASP A 165 -5.21 -22.71 -6.90
CA ASP A 165 -5.27 -24.17 -7.09
C ASP A 165 -4.08 -24.75 -7.85
N GLY A 166 -3.41 -23.94 -8.65
CA GLY A 166 -2.24 -24.33 -9.46
C GLY A 166 -0.91 -24.26 -8.72
N ASP A 167 -0.93 -24.03 -7.40
CA ASP A 167 0.25 -23.90 -6.53
C ASP A 167 1.21 -22.76 -6.91
N GLU A 168 0.81 -21.84 -7.81
CA GLU A 168 1.59 -20.64 -8.15
C GLU A 168 1.80 -19.75 -6.92
N VAL A 169 0.85 -19.75 -5.98
CA VAL A 169 1.03 -19.06 -4.68
C VAL A 169 2.20 -19.61 -3.87
N GLY A 170 2.52 -20.91 -3.96
CA GLY A 170 3.67 -21.51 -3.26
C GLY A 170 5.01 -21.20 -3.93
N LEU A 171 5.01 -20.66 -5.15
CA LEU A 171 6.20 -20.21 -5.86
C LEU A 171 6.62 -18.77 -5.45
N PHE A 172 5.78 -18.08 -4.68
CA PHE A 172 5.99 -16.71 -4.17
C PHE A 172 6.06 -16.69 -2.65
#